data_AF-A0A949G8V7-F1
#
_entry.id   AF-A0A949G8V7-F1
#
_cell.length_a   1.000
_cell.length_b   1.000
_cell.length_c   1.000
_cell.angle_alpha   90.00
_cell.angle_beta   90.00
_cell.angle_gamma   90.00
#
_symmetry.space_group_name_H-M   'P 1'
#
loop_
_entity.id
_entity.type
_entity.pdbx_description
1 polymer ?
#
loop_
_entity_poly.entity_id
_entity_poly.type
_entity_poly.pdbx_seq_one_letter_code
_entity_poly.pdbx_strand_id
1 'polypeptide(L)'
;MQTESKQQVLERRKELEQEIVDMLKETESDFELADVLNAIYEEEESDGMGKIIAMFDNGDISILNNVLELVTDAWNYFPHKSLGGISPSEKLLEYEKSHPAKPKSKKGDAMPRVRVGNREMSWDEHQAMLEEMTRAQEPFKKWIAGVLADYKSFLKQEGLSAKTVDKHYFVAETFFDRVIWLGWLDFGSIRKEFISDEFPKWWMTHVVASGINDQKEIKSSVRKLVDFIDAKYAIK
;
A
#
# COMPACT_ATOMS: atom_id res chain seq x y z
N MET A 1 3.76 -18.01 -11.56
CA MET A 1 2.84 -19.13 -11.33
C MET A 1 2.91 -20.06 -12.52
N GLN A 2 3.19 -21.33 -12.28
CA GLN A 2 2.94 -22.38 -13.26
C GLN A 2 1.42 -22.56 -13.33
N THR A 3 0.85 -22.62 -14.52
CA THR A 3 -0.59 -22.88 -14.63
C THR A 3 -0.87 -24.35 -14.35
N GLU A 4 -1.69 -24.62 -13.36
CA GLU A 4 -2.08 -25.98 -13.00
C GLU A 4 -3.05 -26.56 -14.05
N SER A 5 -2.89 -27.82 -14.40
CA SER A 5 -3.84 -28.50 -15.29
C SER A 5 -5.18 -28.74 -14.58
N LYS A 6 -6.26 -28.93 -15.36
CA LYS A 6 -7.56 -29.34 -14.81
C LYS A 6 -7.46 -30.63 -13.97
N GLN A 7 -6.52 -31.52 -14.28
CA GLN A 7 -6.28 -32.75 -13.51
C GLN A 7 -5.68 -32.44 -12.15
N GLN A 8 -4.72 -31.52 -12.07
CA GLN A 8 -4.13 -31.07 -10.81
C GLN A 8 -5.15 -30.38 -9.90
N VAL A 9 -6.06 -29.59 -10.45
CA VAL A 9 -7.17 -28.98 -9.69
C VAL A 9 -8.08 -30.06 -9.07
N LEU A 10 -8.37 -31.14 -9.81
CA LEU A 10 -9.21 -32.23 -9.31
C LEU A 10 -8.48 -33.10 -8.27
N GLU A 11 -7.17 -33.30 -8.41
CA GLU A 11 -6.35 -33.98 -7.42
C GLU A 11 -6.26 -33.17 -6.14
N ARG A 12 -5.99 -31.86 -6.23
CA ARG A 12 -5.94 -30.96 -5.08
C ARG A 12 -7.28 -30.88 -4.34
N ARG A 13 -8.43 -30.92 -5.05
CA ARG A 13 -9.75 -31.01 -4.41
C ARG A 13 -9.88 -32.23 -3.49
N LYS A 14 -9.42 -33.41 -3.93
CA LYS A 14 -9.49 -34.63 -3.11
C LYS A 14 -8.60 -34.56 -1.88
N GLU A 15 -7.41 -33.97 -2.02
CA GLU A 15 -6.53 -33.71 -0.89
C GLU A 15 -7.20 -32.77 0.12
N LEU A 16 -7.78 -31.67 -0.37
CA LEU A 16 -8.48 -30.69 0.47
C LEU A 16 -9.73 -31.27 1.14
N GLU A 17 -10.50 -32.14 0.49
CA GLU A 17 -11.62 -32.85 1.13
C GLU A 17 -11.14 -33.67 2.34
N GLN A 18 -10.00 -34.34 2.21
CA GLN A 18 -9.41 -35.12 3.30
C GLN A 18 -8.85 -34.21 4.39
N GLU A 19 -8.12 -33.14 4.03
CA GLU A 19 -7.59 -32.14 4.97
C GLU A 19 -8.72 -31.45 5.77
N ILE A 20 -9.85 -31.13 5.13
CA ILE A 20 -11.04 -30.58 5.80
C ILE A 20 -11.63 -31.58 6.79
N VAL A 21 -11.80 -32.84 6.39
CA VAL A 21 -12.34 -33.88 7.27
C VAL A 21 -11.43 -34.11 8.49
N ASP A 22 -10.13 -34.11 8.29
CA ASP A 22 -9.17 -34.30 9.38
C ASP A 22 -9.12 -33.08 10.29
N MET A 23 -9.19 -31.86 9.74
CA MET A 23 -9.29 -30.63 10.53
C MET A 23 -10.57 -30.56 11.35
N LEU A 24 -11.74 -30.93 10.78
CA LEU A 24 -13.01 -30.96 11.51
C LEU A 24 -12.96 -31.93 12.70
N LYS A 25 -12.25 -33.06 12.58
CA LYS A 25 -12.04 -34.00 13.68
C LYS A 25 -11.08 -33.45 14.73
N GLU A 26 -10.00 -32.80 14.30
CA GLU A 26 -9.01 -32.20 15.20
C GLU A 26 -9.62 -31.07 16.03
N THR A 27 -10.53 -30.29 15.43
CA THR A 27 -11.23 -29.19 16.10
C THR A 27 -12.48 -29.66 16.87
N GLU A 28 -12.79 -30.95 16.89
CA GLU A 28 -14.02 -31.51 17.47
C GLU A 28 -15.29 -30.78 16.98
N SER A 29 -15.33 -30.42 15.70
CA SER A 29 -16.41 -29.65 15.11
C SER A 29 -17.68 -30.49 14.91
N ASP A 30 -18.84 -29.89 15.13
CA ASP A 30 -20.15 -30.51 14.87
C ASP A 30 -20.53 -30.49 13.36
N PHE A 31 -19.74 -29.83 12.52
CA PHE A 31 -20.01 -29.68 11.09
C PHE A 31 -19.43 -30.84 10.27
N GLU A 32 -20.11 -31.18 9.17
CA GLU A 32 -19.63 -32.16 8.21
C GLU A 32 -18.94 -31.48 7.00
N LEU A 33 -18.16 -32.25 6.24
CA LEU A 33 -17.57 -31.78 4.97
C LEU A 33 -18.63 -31.14 4.05
N ALA A 34 -19.84 -31.71 4.01
CA ALA A 34 -20.93 -31.17 3.21
C ALA A 34 -21.32 -29.74 3.61
N ASP A 35 -21.28 -29.39 4.90
CA ASP A 35 -21.62 -28.06 5.39
C ASP A 35 -20.58 -27.03 4.96
N VAL A 36 -19.30 -27.39 5.04
CA VAL A 36 -18.19 -26.55 4.58
C VAL A 36 -18.26 -26.32 3.07
N LEU A 37 -18.49 -27.37 2.29
CA LEU A 37 -18.62 -27.26 0.82
C LEU A 37 -19.86 -26.45 0.42
N ASN A 38 -20.98 -26.60 1.13
CA ASN A 38 -22.17 -25.80 0.90
C ASN A 38 -21.93 -24.33 1.23
N ALA A 39 -21.20 -24.02 2.30
CA ALA A 39 -20.84 -22.65 2.67
C ALA A 39 -19.94 -21.98 1.63
N ILE A 40 -19.03 -22.73 1.01
CA ILE A 40 -18.22 -22.25 -0.12
C ILE A 40 -19.11 -22.04 -1.35
N TYR A 41 -19.97 -23.01 -1.68
CA TYR A 41 -20.79 -22.94 -2.89
C TYR A 41 -21.82 -21.80 -2.84
N GLU A 42 -22.51 -21.63 -1.71
CA GLU A 42 -23.54 -20.60 -1.49
C GLU A 42 -22.95 -19.26 -0.97
N GLU A 43 -21.67 -18.99 -1.23
CA GLU A 43 -20.98 -17.78 -0.76
C GLU A 43 -21.83 -16.49 -0.90
N GLU A 44 -22.05 -15.80 0.22
CA GLU A 44 -22.68 -14.47 0.26
C GLU A 44 -21.58 -13.40 0.30
N GLU A 45 -21.72 -12.37 -0.57
CA GLU A 45 -20.68 -11.44 -1.06
C GLU A 45 -19.69 -10.82 -0.07
N SER A 46 -19.91 -10.86 1.25
CA SER A 46 -19.03 -10.21 2.23
C SER A 46 -18.62 -11.03 3.46
N ASP A 47 -19.18 -12.23 3.68
CA ASP A 47 -18.94 -12.98 4.95
C ASP A 47 -18.78 -14.50 4.76
N GLY A 48 -18.69 -14.99 3.52
CA GLY A 48 -18.58 -16.43 3.25
C GLY A 48 -17.35 -17.08 3.91
N MET A 49 -16.18 -16.47 3.79
CA MET A 49 -14.96 -16.98 4.44
C MET A 49 -15.05 -16.96 5.97
N GLY A 50 -15.65 -15.92 6.56
CA GLY A 50 -15.81 -15.81 8.01
C GLY A 50 -16.68 -16.94 8.58
N LYS A 51 -17.78 -17.26 7.89
CA LYS A 51 -18.66 -18.38 8.23
C LYS A 51 -17.93 -19.73 8.17
N ILE A 52 -17.08 -19.94 7.17
CA ILE A 52 -16.31 -21.18 7.06
C ILE A 52 -15.28 -21.29 8.18
N ILE A 53 -14.53 -20.22 8.46
CA ILE A 53 -13.54 -20.21 9.56
C ILE A 53 -14.22 -20.52 10.90
N ALA A 54 -15.43 -19.98 11.12
CA ALA A 54 -16.20 -20.24 12.33
C ALA A 54 -16.64 -21.72 12.49
N MET A 55 -16.73 -22.48 11.39
CA MET A 55 -17.03 -23.93 11.45
C MET A 55 -15.87 -24.76 12.02
N PHE A 56 -14.66 -24.20 12.05
CA PHE A 56 -13.45 -24.82 12.62
C PHE A 56 -13.01 -24.18 13.94
N ASP A 57 -13.75 -23.19 14.45
CA ASP A 57 -13.37 -22.48 15.68
C ASP A 57 -13.69 -23.32 16.93
N ASN A 58 -12.65 -23.80 17.60
CA ASN A 58 -12.72 -24.49 18.89
C ASN A 58 -12.16 -23.63 20.05
N GLY A 59 -11.86 -22.36 19.80
CA GLY A 59 -11.24 -21.45 20.77
C GLY A 59 -9.72 -21.59 20.93
N ASP A 60 -9.07 -22.48 20.18
CA ASP A 60 -7.61 -22.63 20.16
C ASP A 60 -6.96 -21.77 19.05
N ILE A 61 -6.30 -20.69 19.47
CA ILE A 61 -5.62 -19.74 18.58
C ILE A 61 -4.42 -20.39 17.86
N SER A 62 -3.88 -21.50 18.36
CA SER A 62 -2.71 -22.16 17.76
C SER A 62 -3.00 -22.84 16.43
N ILE A 63 -4.26 -23.22 16.19
CA ILE A 63 -4.72 -23.93 14.98
C ILE A 63 -5.20 -22.93 13.89
N LEU A 64 -5.44 -21.67 14.27
CA LEU A 64 -6.02 -20.64 13.41
C LEU A 64 -5.27 -20.45 12.08
N ASN A 65 -3.93 -20.50 12.08
CA ASN A 65 -3.16 -20.34 10.85
C ASN A 65 -3.40 -21.51 9.87
N ASN A 66 -3.47 -22.74 10.37
CA ASN A 66 -3.73 -23.93 9.55
C ASN A 66 -5.15 -23.87 8.97
N VAL A 67 -6.13 -23.43 9.77
CA VAL A 67 -7.51 -23.23 9.31
C VAL A 67 -7.57 -22.15 8.24
N LEU A 68 -6.89 -21.02 8.41
CA LEU A 68 -6.88 -19.94 7.42
C LEU A 68 -6.27 -20.39 6.09
N GLU A 69 -5.15 -21.13 6.13
CA GLU A 69 -4.53 -21.70 4.92
C GLU A 69 -5.49 -22.68 4.23
N LEU A 70 -6.06 -23.61 4.98
CA LEU A 70 -6.99 -24.62 4.46
C LEU A 70 -8.25 -24.00 3.86
N VAL A 71 -8.86 -23.02 4.53
CA VAL A 71 -10.06 -22.32 4.03
C VAL A 71 -9.73 -21.50 2.78
N THR A 72 -8.55 -20.87 2.73
CA THR A 72 -8.10 -20.13 1.54
C THR A 72 -7.92 -21.06 0.35
N ASP A 73 -7.29 -22.23 0.55
CA ASP A 73 -7.15 -23.24 -0.49
C ASP A 73 -8.52 -23.79 -0.92
N ALA A 74 -9.36 -24.21 0.03
CA ALA A 74 -10.71 -24.68 -0.25
C ALA A 74 -11.50 -23.65 -1.08
N TRP A 75 -11.42 -22.37 -0.72
CA TRP A 75 -12.05 -21.29 -1.48
C TRP A 75 -11.54 -21.19 -2.93
N ASN A 76 -10.24 -21.40 -3.17
CA ASN A 76 -9.67 -21.31 -4.52
C ASN A 76 -9.95 -22.54 -5.40
N TYR A 77 -10.14 -23.71 -4.78
CA TYR A 77 -10.28 -24.97 -5.51
C TYR A 77 -11.71 -25.47 -5.61
N PHE A 78 -12.63 -25.19 -4.68
CA PHE A 78 -14.01 -25.66 -4.77
C PHE A 78 -14.92 -24.76 -5.62
N PRO A 79 -16.01 -25.31 -6.20
CA PRO A 79 -16.97 -24.55 -6.99
C PRO A 79 -17.73 -23.47 -6.22
N HIS A 80 -18.03 -22.36 -6.90
CA HIS A 80 -18.84 -21.26 -6.35
C HIS A 80 -20.08 -21.01 -7.20
N LYS A 81 -21.21 -20.73 -6.56
CA LYS A 81 -22.46 -20.37 -7.26
C LYS A 81 -22.34 -19.07 -8.04
N SER A 82 -21.66 -18.07 -7.49
CA SER A 82 -21.43 -16.78 -8.16
C SER A 82 -20.62 -16.93 -9.47
N LEU A 83 -19.78 -17.95 -9.54
CA LEU A 83 -18.95 -18.26 -10.70
C LEU A 83 -19.64 -19.22 -11.68
N GLY A 84 -20.88 -19.65 -11.42
CA GLY A 84 -21.61 -20.60 -12.26
C GLY A 84 -21.20 -22.06 -12.04
N GLY A 85 -20.74 -22.41 -10.82
CA GLY A 85 -20.37 -23.77 -10.45
C GLY A 85 -18.96 -24.18 -10.84
N ILE A 86 -18.07 -23.21 -11.10
CA ILE A 86 -16.63 -23.43 -11.28
C ILE A 86 -15.86 -22.79 -10.13
N SER A 87 -14.64 -23.24 -9.87
CA SER A 87 -13.75 -22.61 -8.88
C SER A 87 -12.97 -21.42 -9.46
N PRO A 88 -12.44 -20.52 -8.62
CA PRO A 88 -11.51 -19.48 -9.06
C PRO A 88 -10.35 -20.03 -9.88
N SER A 89 -9.76 -21.16 -9.46
CA SER A 89 -8.66 -21.82 -10.19
C SER A 89 -9.09 -22.32 -11.56
N GLU A 90 -10.30 -22.87 -11.70
CA GLU A 90 -10.85 -23.27 -13.00
C GLU A 90 -11.16 -22.07 -13.89
N LYS A 91 -11.67 -20.97 -13.31
CA LYS A 91 -11.95 -19.73 -14.03
C LYS A 91 -10.66 -19.09 -14.57
N LEU A 92 -9.57 -19.16 -13.82
CA LEU A 92 -8.24 -18.75 -14.30
C LEU A 92 -7.79 -19.59 -15.50
N LEU A 93 -8.02 -20.91 -15.48
CA LEU A 93 -7.71 -21.78 -16.62
C LEU A 93 -8.55 -21.46 -17.87
N GLU A 94 -9.81 -21.13 -17.70
CA GLU A 94 -10.66 -20.67 -18.81
C GLU A 94 -10.20 -19.32 -19.36
N TYR A 95 -9.81 -18.41 -18.46
CA TYR A 95 -9.26 -17.12 -18.85
C TYR A 95 -7.97 -17.28 -19.66
N GLU A 96 -7.03 -18.13 -19.24
CA GLU A 96 -5.79 -18.38 -19.98
C GLU A 96 -6.02 -19.08 -21.33
N LYS A 97 -7.02 -19.96 -21.44
CA LYS A 97 -7.39 -20.60 -22.71
C LYS A 97 -8.02 -19.62 -23.69
N SER A 98 -8.87 -18.72 -23.19
CA SER A 98 -9.56 -17.71 -24.00
C SER A 98 -8.67 -16.50 -24.33
N HIS A 99 -7.68 -16.23 -23.48
CA HIS A 99 -6.66 -15.21 -23.64
C HIS A 99 -5.28 -15.88 -23.60
N PRO A 100 -4.94 -16.69 -24.62
CA PRO A 100 -3.62 -17.30 -24.67
C PRO A 100 -2.61 -16.17 -24.55
N ALA A 101 -1.79 -16.24 -23.49
CA ALA A 101 -0.78 -15.25 -23.23
C ALA A 101 -0.05 -15.00 -24.55
N LYS A 102 -0.04 -13.74 -25.03
CA LYS A 102 0.84 -13.37 -26.15
C LYS A 102 2.19 -13.98 -25.80
N PRO A 103 2.84 -14.75 -26.70
CA PRO A 103 4.12 -15.35 -26.39
C PRO A 103 4.95 -14.21 -25.81
N LYS A 104 5.36 -14.35 -24.54
CA LYS A 104 6.21 -13.35 -23.88
C LYS A 104 7.30 -13.14 -24.89
N SER A 105 7.27 -11.99 -25.59
CA SER A 105 8.31 -11.72 -26.56
C SER A 105 9.57 -11.90 -25.75
N LYS A 106 10.51 -12.71 -26.24
CA LYS A 106 11.88 -12.66 -25.76
C LYS A 106 12.45 -11.27 -26.10
N LYS A 107 11.86 -10.19 -25.58
CA LYS A 107 12.61 -9.00 -25.21
C LYS A 107 13.52 -9.57 -24.14
N GLY A 108 14.78 -9.75 -24.51
CA GLY A 108 15.79 -10.31 -23.63
C GLY A 108 15.78 -9.60 -22.28
N ASP A 109 16.47 -10.19 -21.31
CA ASP A 109 16.59 -9.78 -19.89
C ASP A 109 16.89 -8.28 -19.60
N ALA A 110 16.97 -7.42 -20.62
CA ALA A 110 17.00 -5.98 -20.48
C ALA A 110 15.66 -5.46 -19.95
N MET A 111 15.73 -4.89 -18.75
CA MET A 111 14.67 -4.09 -18.15
C MET A 111 14.12 -3.05 -19.14
N PRO A 112 12.81 -2.76 -19.12
CA PRO A 112 12.19 -1.82 -20.04
C PRO A 112 12.82 -0.43 -19.92
N ARG A 113 12.89 0.29 -21.04
CA ARG A 113 13.31 1.70 -21.03
C ARG A 113 12.30 2.55 -20.26
N VAL A 114 12.82 3.47 -19.45
CA VAL A 114 12.04 4.40 -18.64
C VAL A 114 12.05 5.75 -19.33
N ARG A 115 10.91 6.44 -19.32
CA ARG A 115 10.80 7.82 -19.80
C ARG A 115 10.71 8.77 -18.61
N VAL A 116 11.70 9.65 -18.48
CA VAL A 116 11.75 10.71 -17.47
C VAL A 116 11.62 12.04 -18.19
N GLY A 117 10.45 12.69 -18.03
CA GLY A 117 10.09 13.88 -18.80
C GLY A 117 10.09 13.59 -20.32
N ASN A 118 10.95 14.28 -21.06
CA ASN A 118 11.07 14.13 -22.52
C ASN A 118 12.21 13.19 -22.97
N ARG A 119 12.90 12.53 -22.03
CA ARG A 119 14.03 11.64 -22.33
C ARG A 119 13.68 10.20 -22.01
N GLU A 120 13.95 9.30 -22.94
CA GLU A 120 14.00 7.86 -22.69
C GLU A 120 15.40 7.45 -22.28
N MET A 121 15.52 6.58 -21.27
CA MET A 121 16.77 6.06 -20.75
C MET A 121 16.62 4.59 -20.35
N SER A 122 17.73 3.88 -20.17
CA SER A 122 17.71 2.51 -19.64
C SER A 122 17.32 2.51 -18.15
N TRP A 123 16.96 1.34 -17.62
CA TRP A 123 16.70 1.19 -16.19
C TRP A 123 17.93 1.52 -15.34
N ASP A 124 19.12 1.08 -15.78
CA ASP A 124 20.37 1.34 -15.06
C ASP A 124 20.72 2.84 -15.04
N GLU A 125 20.50 3.54 -16.16
CA GLU A 125 20.67 4.99 -16.23
C GLU A 125 19.68 5.72 -15.30
N HIS A 126 18.43 5.23 -15.25
CA HIS A 126 17.42 5.77 -14.35
C HIS A 126 17.79 5.56 -12.88
N GLN A 127 18.30 4.38 -12.52
CA GLN A 127 18.73 4.09 -11.17
C GLN A 127 19.93 4.95 -10.77
N ALA A 128 20.94 5.06 -11.64
CA ALA A 128 22.10 5.92 -11.40
C ALA A 128 21.70 7.39 -11.21
N MET A 129 20.73 7.88 -12.00
CA MET A 129 20.18 9.22 -11.86
C MET A 129 19.48 9.41 -10.50
N LEU A 130 18.69 8.44 -10.03
CA LEU A 130 18.04 8.50 -8.72
C LEU A 130 19.06 8.48 -7.57
N GLU A 131 20.11 7.67 -7.68
CA GLU A 131 21.20 7.62 -6.70
C GLU A 131 21.97 8.94 -6.64
N GLU A 132 22.27 9.54 -7.80
CA GLU A 132 22.92 10.85 -7.88
C GLU A 132 22.03 11.95 -7.28
N MET A 133 20.74 11.98 -7.63
CA MET A 133 19.78 12.93 -7.06
C MET A 133 19.69 12.78 -5.54
N THR A 134 19.62 11.55 -5.04
CA THR A 134 19.57 11.26 -3.60
C THR A 134 20.83 11.78 -2.91
N ARG A 135 22.01 11.54 -3.49
CA ARG A 135 23.29 12.02 -2.98
C ARG A 135 23.36 13.55 -2.97
N ALA A 136 22.87 14.20 -4.02
CA ALA A 136 22.83 15.66 -4.10
C ALA A 136 21.87 16.27 -3.06
N GLN A 137 20.78 15.58 -2.72
CA GLN A 137 19.81 16.01 -1.71
C GLN A 137 20.26 15.78 -0.25
N GLU A 138 21.27 14.95 -0.02
CA GLU A 138 21.69 14.55 1.33
C GLU A 138 22.04 15.75 2.26
N PRO A 139 22.81 16.76 1.81
CA PRO A 139 23.09 17.94 2.63
C PRO A 139 21.81 18.70 3.01
N PHE A 140 20.85 18.78 2.07
CA PHE A 140 19.59 19.47 2.29
C PHE A 140 18.68 18.72 3.24
N LYS A 141 18.56 17.39 3.12
CA LYS A 141 17.84 16.55 4.08
C LYS A 141 18.39 16.71 5.49
N LYS A 142 19.71 16.75 5.63
CA LYS A 142 20.36 16.99 6.93
C LYS A 142 20.02 18.37 7.49
N TRP A 143 20.01 19.40 6.64
CA TRP A 143 19.59 20.75 7.04
C TRP A 143 18.11 20.79 7.45
N ILE A 144 17.21 20.16 6.68
CA ILE A 144 15.77 20.04 6.98
C ILE A 144 15.56 19.40 8.36
N ALA A 145 16.27 18.32 8.68
CA ALA A 145 16.16 17.66 9.98
C ALA A 145 16.50 18.62 11.15
N GLY A 146 17.54 19.45 10.98
CA GLY A 146 17.89 20.49 11.94
C GLY A 146 16.81 21.57 12.06
N VAL A 147 16.31 22.06 10.93
CA VAL A 147 15.23 23.06 10.86
C VAL A 147 13.96 22.57 11.54
N LEU A 148 13.54 21.32 11.29
CA LEU A 148 12.35 20.75 11.90
C LEU A 148 12.48 20.62 13.42
N ALA A 149 13.64 20.14 13.92
CA ALA A 149 13.90 20.06 15.35
C ALA A 149 13.83 21.44 16.05
N ASP A 150 14.44 22.44 15.42
CA ASP A 150 14.41 23.81 15.90
C ASP A 150 13.02 24.44 15.82
N TYR A 151 12.29 24.19 14.74
CA TYR A 151 10.93 24.70 14.52
C TYR A 151 9.96 24.13 15.56
N LYS A 152 10.08 22.84 15.88
CA LYS A 152 9.28 22.21 16.95
C LYS A 152 9.52 22.87 18.31
N SER A 153 10.76 23.26 18.58
CA SER A 153 11.14 23.95 19.82
C SER A 153 10.59 25.37 19.85
N PHE A 154 10.68 26.09 18.73
CA PHE A 154 10.08 27.41 18.55
C PHE A 154 8.55 27.40 18.79
N LEU A 155 7.83 26.46 18.17
CA LEU A 155 6.37 26.33 18.34
C LEU A 155 5.94 26.10 19.80
N LYS A 156 6.76 25.39 20.59
CA LYS A 156 6.51 25.18 22.03
C LYS A 156 6.74 26.46 22.84
N GLN A 157 7.75 27.25 22.48
CA GLN A 157 8.07 28.51 23.16
C GLN A 157 7.01 29.60 22.93
N GLU A 158 6.32 29.56 21.79
CA GLU A 158 5.19 30.43 21.45
C GLU A 158 3.93 30.22 22.32
N GLY A 159 3.96 29.28 23.28
CA GLY A 159 2.84 29.02 24.18
C GLY A 159 1.63 28.34 23.51
N LEU A 160 1.83 27.74 22.34
CA LEU A 160 0.78 27.02 21.62
C LEU A 160 0.40 25.72 22.33
N SER A 161 -0.86 25.30 22.18
CA SER A 161 -1.31 23.99 22.68
C SER A 161 -0.55 22.86 21.98
N ALA A 162 -0.31 21.73 22.67
CA ALA A 162 0.38 20.58 22.09
C ALA A 162 -0.24 20.12 20.76
N LYS A 163 -1.58 20.08 20.69
CA LYS A 163 -2.32 19.74 19.47
C LYS A 163 -2.03 20.71 18.31
N THR A 164 -1.93 22.00 18.61
CA THR A 164 -1.61 23.04 17.61
C THR A 164 -0.15 22.93 17.16
N VAL A 165 0.78 22.63 18.08
CA VAL A 165 2.19 22.38 17.75
C VAL A 165 2.31 21.19 16.81
N ASP A 166 1.66 20.07 17.13
CA ASP A 166 1.72 18.85 16.31
C ASP A 166 1.12 19.08 14.92
N LYS A 167 0.02 19.83 14.81
CA LYS A 167 -0.54 20.26 13.52
C LYS A 167 0.46 21.04 12.69
N HIS A 168 1.01 22.13 13.22
CA HIS A 168 1.97 22.96 12.47
C HIS A 168 3.23 22.18 12.11
N TYR A 169 3.71 21.32 13.00
CA TYR A 169 4.86 20.47 12.75
C TYR A 169 4.59 19.46 11.62
N PHE A 170 3.41 18.81 11.62
CA PHE A 170 3.01 17.89 10.58
C PHE A 170 2.92 18.56 9.20
N VAL A 171 2.38 19.79 9.14
CA VAL A 171 2.38 20.57 7.89
C VAL A 171 3.80 20.85 7.41
N ALA A 172 4.72 21.20 8.32
CA ALA A 172 6.11 21.49 7.97
C ALA A 172 6.87 20.25 7.47
N GLU A 173 6.69 19.10 8.13
CA GLU A 173 7.29 17.83 7.71
C GLU A 173 6.81 17.44 6.31
N THR A 174 5.50 17.42 6.10
CA THR A 174 4.90 17.11 4.79
C THR A 174 5.31 18.13 3.71
N PHE A 175 5.47 19.41 4.06
CA PHE A 175 6.00 20.43 3.15
C PHE A 175 7.40 20.06 2.68
N PHE A 176 8.30 19.72 3.60
CA PHE A 176 9.66 19.35 3.24
C PHE A 176 9.75 18.02 2.49
N ASP A 177 8.94 17.03 2.85
CA ASP A 177 8.84 15.77 2.08
C ASP A 177 8.45 16.05 0.63
N ARG A 178 7.47 16.93 0.43
CA ARG A 178 7.04 17.33 -0.91
C ARG A 178 8.14 18.10 -1.65
N VAL A 179 8.89 18.95 -0.95
CA VAL A 179 10.02 19.70 -1.51
C VAL A 179 11.12 18.75 -1.99
N ILE A 180 11.48 17.75 -1.17
CA ILE A 180 12.46 16.72 -1.54
C ILE A 180 11.96 15.89 -2.72
N TRP A 181 10.68 15.51 -2.73
CA TRP A 181 10.09 14.75 -3.84
C TRP A 181 10.14 15.51 -5.17
N LEU A 182 10.01 16.84 -5.13
CA LEU A 182 10.09 17.70 -6.32
C LEU A 182 11.52 18.01 -6.76
N GLY A 183 12.55 17.52 -6.05
CA GLY A 183 13.93 17.59 -6.49
C GLY A 183 14.69 18.85 -6.08
N TRP A 184 14.15 19.70 -5.21
CA TRP A 184 14.89 20.87 -4.73
C TRP A 184 16.07 20.47 -3.84
N LEU A 185 17.16 21.24 -3.94
CA LEU A 185 18.44 20.97 -3.26
C LEU A 185 18.75 21.97 -2.14
N ASP A 186 18.01 23.07 -2.07
CA ASP A 186 18.15 24.08 -1.03
C ASP A 186 16.85 24.87 -0.88
N PHE A 187 16.67 25.52 0.26
CA PHE A 187 15.44 26.26 0.55
C PHE A 187 15.26 27.52 -0.30
N GLY A 188 16.36 28.21 -0.65
CA GLY A 188 16.32 29.44 -1.44
C GLY A 188 15.90 29.22 -2.90
N SER A 189 16.11 28.02 -3.42
CA SER A 189 15.67 27.60 -4.76
C SER A 189 14.17 27.32 -4.88
N ILE A 190 13.45 27.24 -3.76
CA ILE A 190 12.01 26.95 -3.75
C ILE A 190 11.24 28.18 -4.24
N ARG A 191 10.39 27.99 -5.25
CA ARG A 191 9.58 29.07 -5.82
C ARG A 191 8.55 29.60 -4.81
N LYS A 192 8.38 30.92 -4.75
CA LYS A 192 7.41 31.56 -3.84
C LYS A 192 5.96 31.16 -4.13
N GLU A 193 5.66 30.90 -5.40
CA GLU A 193 4.36 30.41 -5.87
C GLU A 193 4.09 29.00 -5.35
N PHE A 194 5.12 28.16 -5.27
CA PHE A 194 4.99 26.82 -4.71
C PHE A 194 4.61 26.88 -3.23
N ILE A 195 5.33 27.70 -2.45
CA ILE A 195 5.11 27.87 -1.02
C ILE A 195 3.70 28.44 -0.73
N SER A 196 3.31 29.49 -1.45
CA SER A 196 2.10 30.26 -1.14
C SER A 196 0.82 29.71 -1.77
N ASP A 197 0.91 28.94 -2.86
CA ASP A 197 -0.26 28.49 -3.61
C ASP A 197 -0.24 27.01 -4.01
N GLU A 198 0.82 26.53 -4.67
CA GLU A 198 0.83 25.15 -5.20
C GLU A 198 0.78 24.11 -4.08
N PHE A 199 1.59 24.26 -3.02
CA PHE A 199 1.62 23.30 -1.91
C PHE A 199 0.28 23.24 -1.14
N PRO A 200 -0.33 24.37 -0.72
CA PRO A 200 -1.65 24.33 -0.10
C PRO A 200 -2.74 23.71 -0.98
N LYS A 201 -2.70 23.91 -2.31
CA LYS A 201 -3.65 23.26 -3.23
C LYS A 201 -3.38 21.76 -3.35
N TRP A 202 -2.11 21.37 -3.43
CA TRP A 202 -1.69 19.98 -3.47
C TRP A 202 -2.10 19.24 -2.20
N TRP A 203 -1.95 19.86 -1.02
CA TRP A 203 -2.36 19.29 0.26
C TRP A 203 -3.82 18.81 0.24
N MET A 204 -4.72 19.67 -0.22
CA MET A 204 -6.17 19.41 -0.25
C MET A 204 -6.56 18.17 -1.06
N THR A 205 -5.70 17.75 -2.00
CA THR A 205 -5.98 16.64 -2.92
C THR A 205 -5.19 15.37 -2.60
N HIS A 206 -4.11 15.47 -1.81
CA HIS A 206 -3.17 14.36 -1.60
C HIS A 206 -2.99 13.95 -0.13
N VAL A 207 -3.27 14.85 0.82
CA VAL A 207 -3.08 14.57 2.25
C VAL A 207 -4.42 14.24 2.88
N VAL A 208 -4.77 12.94 2.85
CA VAL A 208 -6.02 12.42 3.41
C VAL A 208 -5.90 12.25 4.92
N ALA A 209 -7.02 12.40 5.65
CA ALA A 209 -7.14 12.13 7.09
C ALA A 209 -6.22 12.95 8.01
N SER A 210 -5.69 14.09 7.56
CA SER A 210 -4.84 14.98 8.38
C SER A 210 -5.60 15.72 9.49
N GLY A 211 -6.93 15.75 9.44
CA GLY A 211 -7.75 16.60 10.31
C GLY A 211 -7.60 18.11 10.03
N ILE A 212 -6.88 18.50 8.97
CA ILE A 212 -6.73 19.87 8.49
C ILE A 212 -7.26 19.94 7.05
N ASN A 213 -8.52 20.38 6.94
CA ASN A 213 -9.24 20.46 5.66
C ASN A 213 -9.45 21.92 5.22
N ASP A 214 -8.77 22.89 5.84
CA ASP A 214 -8.84 24.30 5.44
C ASP A 214 -7.51 24.74 4.82
N GLN A 215 -7.55 25.12 3.54
CA GLN A 215 -6.41 25.67 2.81
C GLN A 215 -5.83 26.91 3.49
N LYS A 216 -6.65 27.73 4.18
CA LYS A 216 -6.16 28.89 4.93
C LYS A 216 -5.32 28.50 6.15
N GLU A 217 -5.69 27.43 6.84
CA GLU A 217 -4.92 26.89 7.98
C GLU A 217 -3.56 26.35 7.50
N ILE A 218 -3.53 25.66 6.35
CA ILE A 218 -2.27 25.21 5.71
C ILE A 218 -1.41 26.40 5.29
N LYS A 219 -1.98 27.40 4.60
CA LYS A 219 -1.26 28.63 4.22
C LYS A 219 -0.67 29.36 5.43
N SER A 220 -1.43 29.46 6.52
CA SER A 220 -0.97 30.04 7.78
C SER A 220 0.20 29.25 8.38
N SER A 221 0.10 27.91 8.39
CA SER A 221 1.13 27.02 8.91
C SER A 221 2.45 27.11 8.13
N VAL A 222 2.37 27.09 6.79
CA VAL A 222 3.54 27.22 5.93
C VAL A 222 4.15 28.61 6.06
N ARG A 223 3.35 29.67 6.13
CA ARG A 223 3.86 31.02 6.37
C ARG A 223 4.65 31.11 7.68
N LYS A 224 4.10 30.59 8.78
CA LYS A 224 4.79 30.57 10.08
C LYS A 224 6.13 29.82 10.02
N LEU A 225 6.20 28.72 9.26
CA LEU A 225 7.47 28.01 9.02
C LEU A 225 8.47 28.87 8.25
N VAL A 226 8.04 29.53 7.17
CA VAL A 226 8.90 30.40 6.35
C VAL A 226 9.41 31.58 7.17
N ASP A 227 8.53 32.27 7.90
CA ASP A 227 8.89 33.40 8.77
C ASP A 227 9.94 32.97 9.83
N PHE A 228 9.80 31.76 10.38
CA PHE A 228 10.78 31.18 11.29
C PHE A 228 12.14 30.92 10.61
N ILE A 229 12.13 30.34 9.41
CA ILE A 229 13.35 30.06 8.66
C ILE A 229 14.08 31.35 8.31
N ASP A 230 13.35 32.36 7.81
CA ASP A 230 13.90 33.66 7.45
C ASP A 230 14.52 34.36 8.67
N ALA A 231 13.84 34.32 9.81
CA ALA A 231 14.31 34.92 11.05
C ALA A 231 15.56 34.23 11.63
N LYS A 232 15.62 32.90 11.59
CA LYS A 232 16.68 32.12 12.24
C LYS A 232 17.91 31.89 11.36
N TYR A 233 17.70 31.64 10.08
CA TYR A 233 18.76 31.23 9.15
C TYR A 233 19.18 32.32 8.17
N ALA A 234 18.46 33.46 8.14
CA ALA A 234 18.76 34.62 7.29
C ALA A 234 19.01 34.24 5.81
N ILE A 235 18.25 33.27 5.31
CA ILE A 235 18.30 32.84 3.91
C ILE A 235 17.67 33.96 3.09
N LYS A 236 18.50 34.69 2.33
CA LYS A 236 18.06 35.76 1.43
C LYS A 236 17.82 35.24 0.02
#